data_AF-A0A537J9N0-F1
#
_entry.id   AF-A0A537J9N0-F1
#
_cell.length_a   1.000
_cell.length_b   1.000
_cell.length_c   1.000
_cell.angle_alpha   90.00
_cell.angle_beta   90.00
_cell.angle_gamma   90.00
#
_symmetry.space_group_name_H-M   'P 1'
#
loop_
_entity.id
_entity.type
_entity.pdbx_description
1 polymer ?
#
loop_
_entity_poly.entity_id
_entity_poly.type
_entity_poly.pdbx_seq_one_letter_code
_entity_poly.pdbx_strand_id
1 'polypeptide(L)'
;MCLCHLALHHLTRDLGVALLGRLHHLARIGFFVVDLVRSAGGYGGVWLATRFARDPITRHDGPLSVRRALSWAEYRGLASEAAIPGIRVTRLPFFRVALSWIGPA
;
A
#
# COMPACT_ATOMS: atom_id res chain seq x y z
N MET A 1 12.52 -13.07 2.87
CA MET A 1 11.43 -12.13 3.16
C MET A 1 11.44 -11.05 2.08
N CYS A 2 10.29 -10.59 1.63
CA CYS A 2 10.18 -9.49 0.66
C CYS A 2 9.44 -8.31 1.26
N LEU A 3 9.89 -7.08 0.96
CA LEU A 3 9.28 -5.85 1.46
C LEU A 3 8.94 -4.95 0.27
N CYS A 4 7.76 -4.33 0.31
CA CYS A 4 7.34 -3.32 -0.64
C CYS A 4 6.72 -2.17 0.12
N HIS A 5 7.22 -0.95 -0.05
CA HIS A 5 6.79 0.20 0.74
C HIS A 5 6.49 1.38 -0.17
N LEU A 6 5.28 1.94 -0.05
CA LEU A 6 4.81 3.13 -0.79
C LEU A 6 4.98 3.03 -2.31
N ALA A 7 4.81 1.84 -2.87
CA ALA A 7 4.94 1.61 -4.31
C ALA A 7 3.68 1.01 -4.95
N LEU A 8 2.84 0.30 -4.18
CA LEU A 8 1.69 -0.41 -4.70
C LEU A 8 0.64 0.57 -5.26
N HIS A 9 0.47 1.76 -4.65
CA HIS A 9 -0.43 2.80 -5.15
C HIS A 9 -0.02 3.43 -6.49
N HIS A 10 1.18 3.16 -7.01
CA HIS A 10 1.59 3.57 -8.35
C HIS A 10 1.18 2.55 -9.43
N LEU A 11 0.81 1.34 -9.02
CA LEU A 11 0.46 0.27 -9.93
C LEU A 11 -1.03 0.29 -10.26
N THR A 12 -1.36 -0.17 -11.46
CA THR A 12 -2.75 -0.54 -11.78
C THR A 12 -3.16 -1.74 -10.91
N ARG A 13 -4.47 -1.98 -10.82
CA ARG A 13 -5.02 -3.13 -10.09
C ARG A 13 -4.38 -4.45 -10.52
N ASP A 14 -4.34 -4.72 -11.83
CA ASP A 14 -3.81 -5.96 -12.39
C ASP A 14 -2.31 -6.13 -12.07
N LEU A 15 -1.54 -5.05 -12.16
CA LEU A 15 -0.13 -5.05 -11.78
C LEU A 15 0.06 -5.23 -10.27
N GLY A 16 -0.85 -4.72 -9.45
CA GLY A 16 -0.85 -4.94 -8.01
C GLY A 16 -1.10 -6.42 -7.65
N VAL A 17 -2.06 -7.06 -8.33
CA VAL A 17 -2.31 -8.51 -8.19
C VAL A 17 -1.08 -9.31 -8.62
N ALA A 18 -0.51 -8.98 -9.79
CA ALA A 18 0.70 -9.61 -10.29
C ALA A 18 1.90 -9.42 -9.33
N LEU A 19 2.06 -8.23 -8.74
CA LEU A 19 3.07 -7.95 -7.73
C LEU A 19 2.90 -8.87 -6.52
N LEU A 20 1.69 -8.96 -5.95
CA LEU A 20 1.41 -9.82 -4.79
C LEU A 20 1.73 -11.29 -5.10
N GLY A 21 1.32 -11.78 -6.27
CA GLY A 21 1.65 -13.14 -6.71
C GLY A 21 3.15 -13.37 -6.86
N ARG A 22 3.90 -12.40 -7.40
CA ARG A 22 5.36 -12.48 -7.48
C ARG A 22 6.04 -12.41 -6.13
N LEU A 23 5.59 -11.56 -5.22
CA LEU A 23 6.10 -11.50 -3.85
C LEU A 23 5.85 -12.83 -3.13
N HIS A 24 4.67 -13.42 -3.27
CA HIS A 24 4.35 -14.73 -2.70
C HIS A 24 5.27 -15.84 -3.24
N HIS A 25 5.48 -15.88 -4.57
CA HIS A 25 6.36 -16.87 -5.20
C HIS A 25 7.84 -16.72 -4.80
N LEU A 26 8.34 -15.49 -4.67
CA LEU A 26 9.76 -15.22 -4.38
C LEU A 26 10.08 -15.27 -2.87
N ALA A 27 9.11 -14.95 -2.02
CA ALA A 27 9.34 -14.82 -0.60
C ALA A 27 9.46 -16.19 0.09
N ARG A 28 10.70 -16.56 0.46
CA ARG A 28 10.97 -17.79 1.25
C ARG A 28 10.34 -17.83 2.65
N ILE A 29 10.10 -16.67 3.27
CA ILE A 29 9.58 -16.56 4.66
C ILE A 29 8.20 -15.90 4.69
N GLY A 30 7.96 -14.94 3.81
CA GLY A 30 6.81 -14.05 3.89
C GLY A 30 7.07 -12.71 3.22
N PHE A 31 6.01 -11.94 3.02
CA PHE A 31 6.10 -10.58 2.50
C PHE A 31 5.31 -9.59 3.36
N PHE A 32 5.73 -8.33 3.27
CA PHE A 32 5.03 -7.21 3.87
C PHE A 32 4.97 -6.05 2.87
N VAL A 33 3.75 -5.71 2.44
CA VAL A 33 3.47 -4.56 1.59
C VAL A 33 2.81 -3.49 2.43
N VAL A 34 3.45 -2.32 2.56
CA VAL A 34 2.89 -1.17 3.28
C VAL A 34 2.60 -0.07 2.29
N ASP A 35 1.38 0.45 2.35
CA ASP A 35 0.95 1.52 1.48
C ASP A 35 -0.04 2.46 2.17
N LEU A 36 -0.39 3.56 1.50
CA LEU A 36 -1.37 4.55 1.90
C LEU A 36 -2.78 4.05 1.65
N VAL A 37 -3.73 4.56 2.42
CA VAL A 37 -5.16 4.38 2.23
C VAL A 37 -5.77 5.71 1.83
N ARG A 38 -6.43 5.73 0.66
CA ARG A 38 -7.15 6.89 0.19
C ARG A 38 -8.26 7.27 1.17
N SER A 39 -8.16 8.46 1.73
CA SER A 39 -9.12 9.04 2.67
C SER A 39 -9.02 10.56 2.68
N ALA A 40 -10.14 11.23 2.97
CA ALA A 40 -10.16 12.70 3.08
C ALA A 40 -9.25 13.19 4.23
N GLY A 41 -9.27 12.50 5.37
CA GLY A 41 -8.38 12.78 6.50
C GLY A 41 -6.90 12.61 6.15
N GLY A 42 -6.55 11.54 5.42
CA GLY A 42 -5.19 11.32 4.95
C GLY A 42 -4.73 12.39 3.97
N TYR A 43 -5.62 12.84 3.08
CA TYR A 43 -5.30 13.92 2.15
C TYR A 43 -5.04 15.24 2.90
N GLY A 44 -5.93 15.63 3.82
CA GLY A 44 -5.76 16.84 4.61
C GLY A 44 -4.51 16.80 5.48
N GLY A 45 -4.25 15.67 6.15
CA GLY A 45 -3.07 15.48 6.98
C GLY A 45 -1.76 15.57 6.19
N VAL A 46 -1.66 14.86 5.05
CA VAL A 46 -0.47 14.91 4.19
C VAL A 46 -0.32 16.28 3.54
N TRP A 47 -1.41 16.90 3.10
CA TRP A 47 -1.37 18.27 2.57
C TRP A 47 -0.82 19.24 3.61
N LEU A 48 -1.28 19.19 4.86
CA LEU A 48 -0.79 20.07 5.92
C LEU A 48 0.68 19.77 6.25
N ALA A 49 1.02 18.49 6.43
CA ALA A 49 2.39 18.07 6.76
C ALA A 49 3.40 18.48 5.69
N THR A 50 3.04 18.34 4.42
CA THR A 50 3.93 18.67 3.31
C THR A 50 4.11 20.17 3.10
N ARG A 51 3.25 21.05 3.66
CA ARG A 51 3.51 22.51 3.65
C ARG A 51 4.74 22.91 4.42
N PHE A 52 5.14 22.13 5.43
CA PHE A 52 6.38 22.35 6.16
C PHE A 52 7.62 21.82 5.41
N ALA A 53 7.44 21.04 4.34
CA ALA A 53 8.55 20.63 3.50
C ALA A 53 9.14 21.85 2.77
N ARG A 54 10.47 21.90 2.66
CA ARG A 54 11.16 23.00 1.95
C ARG A 54 11.08 22.85 0.43
N ASP A 55 10.99 21.61 -0.04
CA ASP A 55 11.01 21.26 -1.46
C ASP A 55 9.60 21.33 -2.09
N PRO A 56 9.44 21.98 -3.27
CA PRO A 56 8.18 22.06 -3.99
C PRO A 56 7.65 20.70 -4.45
N ILE A 57 8.51 19.74 -4.82
CA ILE A 57 8.07 18.44 -5.32
C ILE A 57 7.28 17.72 -4.22
N THR A 58 7.81 17.69 -3.00
CA THR A 58 7.19 17.06 -1.83
C THR A 58 5.82 17.67 -1.48
N ARG A 59 5.68 18.99 -1.62
CA ARG A 59 4.41 19.72 -1.39
C ARG A 59 3.28 19.31 -2.35
N HIS A 60 3.64 18.91 -3.56
CA HIS A 60 2.67 18.53 -4.59
C HIS A 60 2.47 17.01 -4.63
N ASP A 61 3.55 16.25 -4.55
CA ASP A 61 3.52 14.79 -4.69
C ASP A 61 2.87 14.10 -3.50
N GLY A 62 3.07 14.59 -2.27
CA GLY A 62 2.47 13.95 -1.09
C GLY A 62 0.95 13.84 -1.17
N PRO A 63 0.20 14.95 -1.36
CA PRO A 63 -1.25 14.90 -1.53
C PRO A 63 -1.69 14.06 -2.73
N LEU A 64 -0.91 14.07 -3.81
CA LEU A 64 -1.18 13.29 -5.01
C LEU A 64 -1.03 11.78 -4.76
N SER A 65 -0.04 11.35 -3.98
CA SER A 65 0.12 9.95 -3.57
C SER A 65 -1.09 9.45 -2.80
N VAL A 66 -1.65 10.26 -1.89
CA VAL A 66 -2.88 9.87 -1.16
C VAL A 66 -4.08 9.73 -2.09
N ARG A 67 -4.18 10.56 -3.13
CA ARG A 67 -5.27 10.47 -4.12
C ARG A 67 -5.15 9.22 -4.99
N ARG A 68 -3.92 8.83 -5.36
CA ARG A 68 -3.63 7.63 -6.16
C ARG A 68 -3.79 6.33 -5.36
N ALA A 69 -3.64 6.39 -4.04
CA ALA A 69 -3.83 5.26 -3.16
C ALA A 69 -5.18 4.56 -3.35
N LEU A 70 -5.19 3.25 -3.06
CA LEU A 70 -6.42 2.49 -3.01
C LEU A 70 -7.19 2.80 -1.71
N SER A 71 -8.51 2.68 -1.76
CA SER A 71 -9.35 2.65 -0.57
C SER A 71 -9.19 1.32 0.16
N TRP A 72 -9.67 1.30 1.41
CA TRP A 72 -9.70 0.07 2.20
C TRP A 72 -10.44 -1.09 1.51
N ALA A 73 -11.58 -0.80 0.88
CA ALA A 73 -12.36 -1.80 0.16
C ALA A 73 -11.61 -2.33 -1.07
N GLU A 74 -10.94 -1.43 -1.80
CA GLU A 74 -10.12 -1.81 -2.96
C GLU A 74 -8.93 -2.68 -2.56
N TYR A 75 -8.28 -2.44 -1.42
CA TYR A 75 -7.23 -3.33 -0.90
C TYR A 75 -7.75 -4.72 -0.54
N ARG A 76 -8.92 -4.80 0.10
CA ARG A 76 -9.57 -6.09 0.37
C ARG A 76 -9.90 -6.83 -0.92
N GLY A 77 -10.40 -6.12 -1.93
CA GLY A 77 -10.64 -6.68 -3.26
C GLY A 77 -9.36 -7.18 -3.92
N LEU A 78 -8.29 -6.37 -3.89
CA LEU A 78 -6.97 -6.72 -4.43
C LEU A 78 -6.39 -7.98 -3.76
N ALA A 79 -6.46 -8.08 -2.43
CA ALA A 79 -6.00 -9.24 -1.69
C ALA A 79 -6.83 -10.50 -2.00
N SER A 80 -8.14 -10.35 -2.16
CA SER A 80 -9.04 -11.44 -2.56
C SER A 80 -8.73 -11.93 -3.97
N GLU A 81 -8.48 -11.01 -4.90
CA GLU A 81 -8.17 -11.28 -6.30
C GLU A 81 -6.81 -11.96 -6.48
N ALA A 82 -5.83 -11.59 -5.64
CA ALA A 82 -4.53 -12.26 -5.62
C ALA A 82 -4.61 -13.74 -5.17
N ALA A 83 -5.71 -14.15 -4.53
CA ALA A 83 -6.00 -15.53 -4.16
C ALA A 83 -4.86 -16.23 -3.37
N ILE A 84 -4.07 -15.48 -2.60
CA ILE A 84 -2.96 -16.01 -1.78
C ILE A 84 -3.53 -16.54 -0.46
N PRO A 85 -3.39 -17.85 -0.17
CA PRO A 85 -3.87 -18.40 1.10
C PRO A 85 -3.16 -17.76 2.29
N GLY A 86 -3.93 -17.30 3.27
CA GLY A 86 -3.40 -16.70 4.50
C GLY A 86 -2.92 -15.25 4.38
N ILE A 87 -3.14 -14.59 3.24
CA ILE A 87 -2.89 -13.14 3.12
C ILE A 87 -3.79 -12.37 4.10
N ARG A 88 -3.22 -11.39 4.79
CA ARG A 88 -3.91 -10.51 5.73
C ARG A 88 -3.85 -9.07 5.24
N VAL A 89 -4.95 -8.36 5.39
CA VAL A 89 -5.03 -6.91 5.15
C VAL A 89 -5.33 -6.24 6.48
N THR A 90 -4.40 -5.40 6.95
CA THR A 90 -4.46 -4.79 8.28
C THR A 90 -4.38 -3.27 8.16
N ARG A 91 -5.22 -2.55 8.90
CA ARG A 91 -5.10 -1.09 9.01
C ARG A 91 -3.93 -0.74 9.93
N LEU A 92 -3.13 0.21 9.49
CA LEU A 92 -2.04 0.79 10.26
C LEU A 92 -2.36 2.26 10.59
N PRO A 93 -1.70 2.84 11.61
CA PRO A 93 -1.79 4.26 11.91
C PRO A 93 -1.39 5.15 10.71
N PHE A 94 -1.78 6.43 10.77
CA PHE A 94 -1.43 7.43 9.75
C PHE A 94 -1.91 7.07 8.34
N PHE A 95 -3.14 6.57 8.24
CA PHE A 95 -3.82 6.25 6.97
C PHE A 95 -3.04 5.24 6.13
N ARG A 96 -2.48 4.21 6.77
CA ARG A 96 -1.71 3.16 6.10
C ARG A 96 -2.43 1.82 6.16
N VAL A 97 -2.05 0.93 5.25
CA VAL A 97 -2.45 -0.46 5.20
C VAL A 97 -1.21 -1.34 5.12
N ALA A 98 -1.29 -2.53 5.70
CA ALA A 98 -0.37 -3.62 5.45
C ALA A 98 -1.10 -4.76 4.75
N LEU A 99 -0.54 -5.25 3.64
CA LEU A 99 -0.83 -6.58 3.11
C LEU A 99 0.32 -7.48 3.50
N SER A 100 0.05 -8.51 4.29
CA SER A 100 1.07 -9.39 4.84
C SER A 100 0.74 -10.85 4.64
N TRP A 101 1.79 -11.64 4.48
CA TRP A 101 1.71 -13.09 4.41
C TRP A 101 2.99 -13.66 5.02
N ILE A 102 2.84 -14.75 5.78
CA ILE A 102 3.94 -15.52 6.36
C ILE A 102 3.77 -16.94 5.84
N GLY A 103 4.86 -17.51 5.32
CA GLY A 103 4.87 -18.88 4.83
C GLY A 103 4.62 -19.90 5.93
N PRO A 104 4.16 -21.11 5.58
CA PRO A 104 4.17 -22.21 6.54
C PRO A 104 5.61 -22.40 7.03
N ALA A 105 5.74 -22.57 8.35
CA ALA A 105 7.02 -22.85 9.00
C ALA A 105 7.60 -24.19 8.55
#